data_AF-A0A2I2GL71-F1
#
_entry.id   AF-A0A2I2GL71-F1
#
_cell.length_a   1.000
_cell.length_b   1.000
_cell.length_c   1.000
_cell.angle_alpha   90.00
_cell.angle_beta   90.00
_cell.angle_gamma   90.00
#
_symmetry.space_group_name_H-M   'P 1'
#
loop_
_entity.id
_entity.type
_entity.pdbx_description
1 polymer ?
#
loop_
_entity_poly.entity_id
_entity_poly.type
_entity_poly.pdbx_seq_one_letter_code
_entity_poly.pdbx_strand_id
1 'polypeptide(L)'
;MLLSARRVIVVAATAVASCVLLIAFWKASDALVPSWSRSKSTLQGLDPHWTSERLEKRFAYVQYATDLDYRCNAMINFSQLRRFAVEYDMVLIYPTDWDEDAASREARWMQRIRAVHPQVKLRPFRLLTTAHGDPTWQKSLTKFHAFALTEYSRRRSPALSRAYLVHFSDWPLPKPWKPRTQEQWESVIPPCPEDDVETEDEPRCADQLSWTSLCQDYDHDKAHVCDALSA
;
A
#
# COMPACT_ATOMS: atom_id res chain seq x y z
N MET A 1 47.17 51.07 23.68
CA MET A 1 46.62 52.11 22.79
C MET A 1 45.19 52.41 23.21
N LEU A 2 45.00 53.47 24.00
CA LEU A 2 43.68 53.90 24.49
C LEU A 2 42.92 54.55 23.33
N LEU A 3 41.81 53.94 22.90
CA LEU A 3 40.90 54.57 21.96
C LEU A 3 40.28 55.79 22.66
N SER A 4 40.61 56.98 22.16
CA SER A 4 40.05 58.26 22.64
C SER A 4 38.53 58.16 22.77
N ALA A 5 37.98 58.67 23.88
CA ALA A 5 36.54 58.66 24.18
C ALA A 5 35.67 59.15 23.00
N ARG A 6 36.20 60.06 22.17
CA ARG A 6 35.54 60.52 20.93
C ARG A 6 35.32 59.41 19.91
N ARG A 7 36.25 58.45 19.76
CA ARG A 7 36.12 57.32 18.83
C ARG A 7 35.10 56.29 19.32
N VAL A 8 35.01 56.06 20.63
CA VAL A 8 34.01 55.16 21.22
C VAL A 8 32.60 55.72 21.05
N ILE A 9 32.41 57.03 21.25
CA ILE A 9 31.12 57.70 21.06
C ILE A 9 30.68 57.64 19.59
N VAL A 10 31.60 57.86 18.64
CA VAL A 10 31.27 57.78 17.20
C VAL A 10 30.87 56.37 16.80
N VAL A 11 31.60 55.33 17.25
CA VAL A 11 31.26 53.93 16.94
C VAL A 11 29.90 53.55 17.53
N ALA A 12 29.64 53.91 18.80
CA ALA A 12 28.36 53.67 19.44
C ALA A 12 27.21 54.39 18.72
N ALA A 13 27.40 55.66 18.32
CA ALA A 13 26.39 56.40 17.57
C ALA A 13 26.10 55.79 16.20
N THR A 14 27.13 55.30 15.48
CA THR A 14 26.94 54.61 14.20
C THR A 14 26.22 53.27 14.34
N ALA A 15 26.49 52.52 15.42
CA ALA A 15 25.81 51.25 15.71
C ALA A 15 24.32 51.48 16.03
N VAL A 16 23.99 52.51 16.81
CA VAL A 16 22.59 52.86 17.12
C VAL A 16 21.87 53.32 15.85
N ALA A 17 22.49 54.18 15.04
CA ALA A 17 21.89 54.66 13.79
C ALA A 17 21.62 53.51 12.81
N SER A 18 22.56 52.55 12.68
CA SER A 18 22.38 51.37 11.84
C SER A 18 21.33 50.41 12.38
N CYS A 19 21.23 50.20 13.69
CA CYS A 19 20.12 49.44 14.29
C CYS A 19 18.76 50.11 14.03
N VAL A 20 18.67 51.44 14.18
CA VAL A 20 17.41 52.17 13.91
C VAL A 20 17.02 52.07 12.44
N LEU A 21 17.98 52.19 11.51
CA LEU A 21 17.74 52.02 10.08
C LEU A 21 17.32 50.59 9.72
N LEU A 22 17.93 49.57 10.33
CA LEU A 22 17.53 48.17 10.14
C LEU A 22 16.12 47.88 10.66
N ILE A 23 15.75 48.44 11.82
CA ILE A 23 14.39 48.30 12.37
C ILE A 23 13.36 49.04 11.51
N ALA A 24 13.71 50.23 11.02
CA ALA A 24 12.85 50.98 10.10
C ALA A 24 12.69 50.25 8.76
N PHE A 25 13.75 49.65 8.25
CA PHE A 25 13.71 48.83 7.02
C PHE A 25 12.88 47.56 7.22
N TRP A 26 13.00 46.88 8.38
CA TRP A 26 12.20 45.70 8.72
C TRP A 26 10.70 46.04 8.81
N LYS A 27 10.35 47.15 9.47
CA LYS A 27 8.96 47.63 9.53
C LYS A 27 8.41 48.07 8.16
N ALA A 28 9.25 48.68 7.31
CA ALA A 28 8.86 49.05 5.96
C ALA A 28 8.70 47.82 5.05
N SER A 29 9.49 46.76 5.26
CA SER A 29 9.33 45.50 4.52
C SER A 29 8.02 44.78 4.86
N ASP A 30 7.58 44.80 6.13
CA ASP A 30 6.25 44.25 6.51
C ASP A 30 5.09 45.00 5.83
N ALA A 31 5.26 46.30 5.54
CA ALA A 31 4.26 47.11 4.83
C ALA A 31 4.25 46.91 3.31
N LEU A 32 5.31 46.32 2.74
CA LEU A 32 5.47 46.06 1.30
C LEU A 32 5.23 44.59 0.93
N VAL A 33 5.08 43.68 1.90
CA VAL A 33 4.48 42.38 1.63
C VAL A 33 3.01 42.66 1.32
N PRO A 34 2.54 42.41 0.07
CA PRO A 34 1.11 42.49 -0.18
C PRO A 34 0.49 41.54 0.81
N SER A 35 -0.43 42.02 1.66
CA SER A 35 -1.28 41.10 2.39
C SER A 35 -1.99 40.32 1.30
N TRP A 36 -1.49 39.13 0.99
CA TRP A 36 -2.26 38.16 0.25
C TRP A 36 -3.38 37.89 1.24
N SER A 37 -4.47 38.64 1.08
CA SER A 37 -5.74 38.26 1.66
C SER A 37 -5.87 36.84 1.17
N ARG A 38 -5.64 35.89 2.09
CA ARG A 38 -5.98 34.50 1.87
C ARG A 38 -7.45 34.62 1.60
N SER A 39 -7.82 34.66 0.32
CA SER A 39 -9.19 34.60 -0.12
C SER A 39 -9.72 33.45 0.70
N LYS A 40 -10.60 33.77 1.66
CA LYS A 40 -11.28 32.74 2.44
C LYS A 40 -11.93 31.93 1.35
N SER A 41 -11.33 30.78 1.05
CA SER A 41 -11.85 29.95 -0.01
C SER A 41 -13.31 29.77 0.33
N THR A 42 -14.16 29.87 -0.67
CA THR A 42 -15.61 29.65 -0.59
C THR A 42 -15.94 28.18 -0.27
N LEU A 43 -15.08 27.53 0.51
CA LEU A 43 -15.13 26.17 1.05
C LEU A 43 -15.12 26.16 2.58
N GLN A 44 -15.28 27.31 3.25
CA GLN A 44 -15.65 27.34 4.67
C GLN A 44 -17.12 26.90 4.80
N GLY A 45 -17.34 25.59 4.89
CA GLY A 45 -18.68 25.01 5.03
C GLY A 45 -18.85 23.62 4.42
N LEU A 46 -17.87 23.12 3.66
CA LEU A 46 -17.79 21.71 3.28
C LEU A 46 -16.72 21.04 4.13
N ASP A 47 -16.99 20.86 5.42
CA ASP A 47 -16.31 19.81 6.16
C ASP A 47 -16.66 18.50 5.45
N PRO A 48 -15.68 17.76 4.93
CA PRO A 48 -15.97 16.51 4.26
C PRO A 48 -16.52 15.55 5.32
N HIS A 49 -17.82 15.27 5.28
CA HIS A 49 -18.54 14.36 6.19
C HIS A 49 -17.99 12.92 6.25
N TRP A 50 -16.96 12.59 5.46
CA TRP A 50 -16.42 11.24 5.29
C TRP A 50 -15.24 10.89 6.20
N THR A 51 -14.77 11.82 7.04
CA THR A 51 -13.75 11.48 8.06
C THR A 51 -14.42 11.12 9.37
N SER A 52 -14.77 9.84 9.55
CA SER A 52 -15.06 9.32 10.88
C SER A 52 -13.75 9.26 11.68
N GLU A 53 -13.44 10.28 12.47
CA GLU A 53 -12.51 10.10 13.58
C GLU A 53 -13.16 9.13 14.57
N ARG A 54 -12.92 7.85 14.35
CA ARG A 54 -13.43 6.79 15.21
C ARG A 54 -12.54 6.75 16.46
N LEU A 55 -13.19 6.75 17.63
CA LEU A 55 -12.53 6.67 18.95
C LEU A 55 -11.63 5.43 19.06
N GLU A 56 -12.04 4.30 18.45
CA GLU A 56 -11.21 3.09 18.33
C GLU A 56 -10.79 2.85 16.89
N LYS A 57 -9.47 2.77 16.67
CA LYS A 57 -8.89 2.49 15.35
C LYS A 57 -8.96 1.00 15.05
N ARG A 58 -9.46 0.63 13.88
CA ARG A 58 -9.49 -0.75 13.38
C ARG A 58 -8.77 -0.84 12.05
N PHE A 59 -7.83 -1.76 11.91
CA PHE A 59 -7.07 -1.98 10.67
C PHE A 59 -7.33 -3.39 10.13
N ALA A 60 -7.05 -3.58 8.84
CA ALA A 60 -7.19 -4.88 8.17
C ALA A 60 -6.19 -5.03 7.02
N TYR A 61 -5.78 -6.28 6.80
CA TYR A 61 -5.19 -6.75 5.56
C TYR A 61 -6.32 -7.17 4.62
N VAL A 62 -6.44 -6.46 3.49
CA VAL A 62 -7.55 -6.65 2.57
C VAL A 62 -7.02 -7.31 1.30
N GLN A 63 -7.59 -8.47 0.96
CA GLN A 63 -7.41 -9.11 -0.32
C GLN A 63 -8.71 -9.08 -1.10
N TYR A 64 -8.63 -9.10 -2.43
CA TYR A 64 -9.81 -9.18 -3.29
C TYR A 64 -9.67 -10.35 -4.26
N ALA A 65 -10.80 -10.99 -4.56
CA ALA A 65 -10.87 -12.05 -5.56
C ALA A 65 -11.90 -11.70 -6.64
N THR A 66 -11.56 -11.97 -7.89
CA THR A 66 -12.44 -11.78 -9.05
C THR A 66 -12.78 -13.08 -9.78
N ASP A 67 -12.10 -14.15 -9.42
CA ASP A 67 -12.25 -15.53 -9.88
C ASP A 67 -11.63 -16.49 -8.84
N LEU A 68 -11.75 -17.79 -9.08
CA LEU A 68 -11.29 -18.84 -8.18
C LEU A 68 -9.76 -18.85 -7.99
N ASP A 69 -8.99 -18.39 -8.99
CA ASP A 69 -7.54 -18.34 -8.94
C ASP A 69 -7.07 -17.20 -8.03
N TYR A 70 -7.60 -15.98 -8.22
CA TYR A 70 -7.28 -14.85 -7.31
C TYR A 70 -7.71 -15.13 -5.88
N ARG A 71 -8.78 -15.90 -5.68
CA ARG A 71 -9.18 -16.36 -4.36
C ARG A 71 -8.14 -17.31 -3.75
N CYS A 72 -7.62 -18.26 -4.52
CA CYS A 72 -6.53 -19.13 -4.04
C CYS A 72 -5.33 -18.29 -3.58
N ASN A 73 -4.90 -17.32 -4.39
CA ASN A 73 -3.80 -16.42 -4.03
C ASN A 73 -4.09 -15.62 -2.75
N ALA A 74 -5.32 -15.13 -2.61
CA ALA A 74 -5.72 -14.42 -1.39
C ALA A 74 -5.59 -15.31 -0.15
N MET A 75 -5.97 -16.59 -0.25
CA MET A 75 -5.85 -17.55 0.85
C MET A 75 -4.40 -17.93 1.15
N ILE A 76 -3.54 -18.09 0.13
CA ILE A 76 -2.10 -18.28 0.32
C ILE A 76 -1.53 -17.08 1.09
N ASN A 77 -1.85 -15.86 0.65
CA ASN A 77 -1.38 -14.65 1.34
C ASN A 77 -1.88 -14.58 2.80
N PHE A 78 -3.13 -14.96 3.07
CA PHE A 78 -3.62 -15.04 4.46
C PHE A 78 -2.92 -16.13 5.26
N SER A 79 -2.57 -17.27 4.65
CA SER A 79 -1.76 -18.29 5.30
C SER A 79 -0.40 -17.73 5.74
N GLN A 80 0.27 -16.99 4.85
CA GLN A 80 1.55 -16.34 5.18
C GLN A 80 1.38 -15.29 6.28
N LEU A 81 0.40 -14.40 6.17
CA LEU A 81 0.12 -13.39 7.21
C LEU A 81 -0.13 -14.05 8.58
N ARG A 82 -0.83 -15.19 8.62
CA ARG A 82 -1.01 -15.95 9.86
C ARG A 82 0.29 -16.52 10.42
N ARG A 83 1.20 -17.01 9.58
CA ARG A 83 2.52 -17.50 10.02
C ARG A 83 3.34 -16.40 10.69
N PHE A 84 3.19 -15.15 10.23
CA PHE A 84 3.83 -13.98 10.83
C PHE A 84 3.05 -13.37 12.01
N ALA A 85 2.00 -14.05 12.50
CA ALA A 85 1.20 -13.63 13.65
C ALA A 85 0.73 -12.17 13.57
N VAL A 86 0.21 -11.76 12.40
CA VAL A 86 -0.25 -10.38 12.21
C VAL A 86 -1.38 -10.00 13.18
N GLU A 87 -1.37 -8.73 13.61
CA GLU A 87 -2.26 -8.19 14.65
C GLU A 87 -3.66 -7.82 14.12
N TYR A 88 -3.79 -7.55 12.82
CA TYR A 88 -5.00 -6.98 12.23
C TYR A 88 -5.87 -8.02 11.52
N ASP A 89 -7.13 -7.65 11.32
CA ASP A 89 -8.12 -8.47 10.64
C ASP A 89 -7.67 -8.84 9.22
N MET A 90 -7.99 -10.07 8.79
CA MET A 90 -7.87 -10.49 7.40
C MET A 90 -9.24 -10.42 6.74
N VAL A 91 -9.37 -9.60 5.70
CA VAL A 91 -10.64 -9.34 5.01
C VAL A 91 -10.55 -9.77 3.55
N LEU A 92 -11.42 -10.70 3.15
CA LEU A 92 -11.57 -11.11 1.75
C LEU A 92 -12.78 -10.42 1.13
N ILE A 93 -12.51 -9.60 0.13
CA ILE A 93 -13.50 -8.96 -0.74
C ILE A 93 -13.77 -9.91 -1.90
N TYR A 94 -15.01 -10.38 -2.07
CA TYR A 94 -15.39 -11.34 -3.15
C TYR A 94 -16.74 -11.00 -3.83
N PRO A 95 -17.01 -11.51 -5.04
CA PRO A 95 -18.22 -11.19 -5.79
C PRO A 95 -19.50 -11.68 -5.09
N THR A 96 -20.57 -10.86 -5.06
CA THR A 96 -21.87 -11.21 -4.42
C THR A 96 -22.53 -12.43 -5.04
N ASP A 97 -22.36 -12.65 -6.34
CA ASP A 97 -22.92 -13.76 -7.11
C ASP A 97 -22.43 -15.13 -6.63
N TRP A 98 -21.30 -15.18 -5.93
CA TRP A 98 -20.78 -16.42 -5.36
C TRP A 98 -21.62 -16.98 -4.21
N ASP A 99 -22.51 -16.19 -3.62
CA ASP A 99 -23.45 -16.64 -2.59
C ASP A 99 -24.87 -16.92 -3.13
N GLU A 100 -25.15 -16.61 -4.40
CA GLU A 100 -26.52 -16.70 -4.96
C GLU A 100 -26.92 -18.15 -5.27
N ASP A 101 -26.05 -18.91 -5.93
CA ASP A 101 -26.30 -20.31 -6.27
C ASP A 101 -25.51 -21.25 -5.36
N ALA A 102 -26.18 -21.85 -4.38
CA ALA A 102 -25.57 -22.80 -3.45
C ALA A 102 -24.98 -24.06 -4.13
N ALA A 103 -25.43 -24.40 -5.34
CA ALA A 103 -24.91 -25.52 -6.13
C ALA A 103 -23.72 -25.12 -7.02
N SER A 104 -23.42 -23.83 -7.14
CA SER A 104 -22.23 -23.34 -7.85
C SER A 104 -20.96 -23.85 -7.19
N ARG A 105 -19.86 -23.87 -7.96
CA ARG A 105 -18.56 -24.21 -7.39
C ARG A 105 -18.21 -23.16 -6.35
N GLU A 106 -18.33 -21.90 -6.73
CA GLU A 106 -18.06 -20.67 -5.97
C GLU A 106 -18.70 -20.72 -4.57
N ALA A 107 -20.00 -21.04 -4.47
CA ALA A 107 -20.70 -21.12 -3.20
C ALA A 107 -20.17 -22.22 -2.28
N ARG A 108 -19.94 -23.44 -2.82
CA ARG A 108 -19.34 -24.55 -2.05
C ARG A 108 -18.00 -24.13 -1.45
N TRP A 109 -17.19 -23.41 -2.23
CA TRP A 109 -15.91 -22.91 -1.77
C TRP A 109 -16.02 -21.85 -0.68
N MET A 110 -16.92 -20.89 -0.83
CA MET A 110 -17.14 -19.87 0.20
C MET A 110 -17.63 -20.50 1.51
N GLN A 111 -18.47 -21.53 1.44
CA GLN A 111 -18.86 -22.32 2.62
C GLN A 111 -17.67 -23.01 3.28
N ARG A 112 -16.75 -23.59 2.50
CA ARG A 112 -15.55 -24.23 3.04
C ARG A 112 -14.60 -23.23 3.70
N ILE A 113 -14.41 -22.04 3.12
CA ILE A 113 -13.62 -20.97 3.75
C ILE A 113 -14.26 -20.55 5.09
N ARG A 114 -15.59 -20.40 5.14
CA ARG A 114 -16.31 -20.10 6.39
C ARG A 114 -16.09 -21.17 7.46
N ALA A 115 -16.02 -22.45 7.06
CA ALA A 115 -15.83 -23.56 7.98
C ALA A 115 -14.37 -23.71 8.47
N VAL A 116 -13.40 -23.63 7.56
CA VAL A 116 -11.98 -23.91 7.85
C VAL A 116 -11.23 -22.66 8.33
N HIS A 117 -11.67 -21.47 7.93
CA HIS A 117 -11.01 -20.19 8.23
C HIS A 117 -11.98 -19.15 8.81
N PRO A 118 -12.62 -19.41 9.97
CA PRO A 118 -13.58 -18.49 10.57
C PRO A 118 -13.01 -17.10 10.92
N GLN A 119 -11.68 -16.98 11.03
CA GLN A 119 -10.96 -15.73 11.25
C GLN A 119 -10.92 -14.81 10.02
N VAL A 120 -11.15 -15.33 8.81
CA VAL A 120 -11.15 -14.51 7.59
C VAL A 120 -12.53 -13.86 7.43
N LYS A 121 -12.56 -12.52 7.48
CA LYS A 121 -13.78 -11.74 7.34
C LYS A 121 -14.17 -11.63 5.86
N LEU A 122 -15.26 -12.29 5.52
CA LEU A 122 -15.80 -12.29 4.16
C LEU A 122 -16.67 -11.05 3.93
N ARG A 123 -16.41 -10.35 2.82
CA ARG A 123 -17.13 -9.13 2.40
C ARG A 123 -17.58 -9.25 0.94
N PRO A 124 -18.87 -9.57 0.69
CA PRO A 124 -19.39 -9.63 -0.67
C PRO A 124 -19.52 -8.22 -1.25
N PHE A 125 -19.24 -8.07 -2.54
CA PHE A 125 -19.42 -6.83 -3.28
C PHE A 125 -19.83 -7.10 -4.73
N ARG A 126 -20.43 -6.10 -5.39
CA ARG A 126 -20.76 -6.19 -6.81
C ARG A 126 -19.52 -5.90 -7.67
N LEU A 127 -19.12 -6.84 -8.52
CA LEU A 127 -18.03 -6.65 -9.47
C LEU A 127 -18.21 -5.38 -10.31
N LEU A 128 -17.17 -4.55 -10.34
CA LEU A 128 -17.10 -3.40 -11.22
C LEU A 128 -16.36 -3.83 -12.48
N THR A 129 -17.10 -3.95 -13.57
CA THR A 129 -16.55 -4.23 -14.90
C THR A 129 -16.61 -2.99 -15.76
N THR A 130 -15.52 -2.68 -16.45
CA THR A 130 -15.53 -1.65 -17.50
C THR A 130 -15.76 -2.29 -18.86
N ALA A 131 -16.75 -1.82 -19.61
CA ALA A 131 -17.00 -2.28 -20.98
C ALA A 131 -16.01 -1.69 -22.00
N HIS A 132 -15.14 -0.76 -21.56
CA HIS A 132 -14.18 -0.04 -22.38
C HIS A 132 -12.78 -0.24 -21.80
N GLY A 133 -11.79 -0.45 -22.67
CA GLY A 133 -10.37 -0.63 -22.31
C GLY A 133 -9.86 -2.07 -22.47
N ASP A 134 -8.62 -2.30 -22.04
CA ASP A 134 -7.93 -3.58 -22.13
C ASP A 134 -8.66 -4.67 -21.30
N PRO A 135 -9.03 -5.82 -21.91
CA PRO A 135 -9.65 -6.97 -21.25
C PRO A 135 -8.98 -7.40 -19.94
N THR A 136 -7.66 -7.26 -19.86
CA THR A 136 -6.84 -7.60 -18.69
C THR A 136 -7.23 -6.79 -17.45
N TRP A 137 -7.67 -5.54 -17.64
CA TRP A 137 -7.93 -4.60 -16.57
C TRP A 137 -9.41 -4.36 -16.29
N GLN A 138 -10.32 -5.02 -17.03
CA GLN A 138 -11.76 -4.74 -16.96
C GLN A 138 -12.35 -4.91 -15.55
N LYS A 139 -11.81 -5.84 -14.75
CA LYS A 139 -12.26 -6.07 -13.36
C LYS A 139 -11.43 -5.31 -12.32
N SER A 140 -10.38 -4.59 -12.72
CA SER A 140 -9.41 -4.00 -11.79
C SER A 140 -9.99 -2.90 -10.90
N LEU A 141 -11.08 -2.25 -11.32
CA LEU A 141 -11.78 -1.24 -10.50
C LEU A 141 -12.38 -1.84 -9.23
N THR A 142 -12.60 -3.15 -9.20
CA THR A 142 -13.05 -3.89 -8.03
C THR A 142 -12.18 -3.64 -6.79
N LYS A 143 -10.86 -3.42 -6.96
CA LYS A 143 -9.97 -3.15 -5.83
C LYS A 143 -10.37 -1.90 -5.04
N PHE A 144 -11.08 -0.96 -5.66
CA PHE A 144 -11.58 0.25 -4.98
C PHE A 144 -12.67 -0.05 -3.94
N HIS A 145 -13.25 -1.26 -3.93
CA HIS A 145 -14.15 -1.69 -2.84
C HIS A 145 -13.44 -1.79 -1.48
N ALA A 146 -12.10 -1.82 -1.44
CA ALA A 146 -11.37 -1.63 -0.21
C ALA A 146 -11.72 -0.29 0.49
N PHE A 147 -12.12 0.73 -0.27
CA PHE A 147 -12.58 2.01 0.28
C PHE A 147 -14.05 1.98 0.76
N ALA A 148 -14.82 0.96 0.42
CA ALA A 148 -16.17 0.76 0.93
C ALA A 148 -16.18 0.13 2.34
N LEU A 149 -15.05 -0.41 2.79
CA LEU A 149 -14.84 -0.97 4.13
C LEU A 149 -14.74 0.13 5.20
N THR A 150 -15.83 0.86 5.40
CA THR A 150 -15.93 2.02 6.31
C THR A 150 -15.83 1.64 7.78
N GLU A 151 -16.00 0.36 8.13
CA GLU A 151 -15.77 -0.12 9.48
C GLU A 151 -14.29 -0.10 9.88
N TYR A 152 -13.38 0.03 8.92
CA TYR A 152 -11.94 0.14 9.14
C TYR A 152 -11.45 1.59 9.03
N SER A 153 -10.55 1.95 9.92
CA SER A 153 -10.03 3.31 10.04
C SER A 153 -9.04 3.64 8.93
N ARG A 154 -9.36 4.68 8.15
CA ARG A 154 -8.48 5.30 7.15
C ARG A 154 -8.06 6.67 7.68
N ARG A 155 -6.99 6.73 8.49
CA ARG A 155 -6.63 7.96 9.21
C ARG A 155 -6.14 9.04 8.24
N ARG A 156 -6.78 10.23 8.17
CA ARG A 156 -6.11 11.44 7.67
C ARG A 156 -5.36 12.15 8.79
N SER A 157 -4.13 11.72 9.05
CA SER A 157 -3.17 12.51 9.83
C SER A 157 -2.36 13.37 8.84
N PRO A 158 -1.87 14.57 9.21
CA PRO A 158 -0.93 15.33 8.37
C PRO A 158 0.32 14.51 7.97
N ALA A 159 0.62 13.45 8.73
CA ALA A 159 1.47 12.33 8.34
C ALA A 159 0.59 11.16 7.89
N LEU A 160 0.19 11.15 6.61
CA LEU A 160 -0.70 10.16 6.00
C LEU A 160 0.08 9.20 5.09
N SER A 161 1.09 8.52 5.62
CA SER A 161 1.54 7.26 5.03
C SER A 161 0.84 6.18 5.86
N ARG A 162 0.14 5.19 5.32
CA ARG A 162 0.72 3.86 5.08
C ARG A 162 -0.39 2.90 4.61
N ALA A 163 -1.26 3.33 3.69
CA ALA A 163 -2.02 2.39 2.88
C ALA A 163 -1.12 2.00 1.70
N TYR A 164 -0.58 0.79 1.72
CA TYR A 164 0.27 0.28 0.64
C TYR A 164 -0.53 -0.69 -0.20
N LEU A 165 -0.66 -0.38 -1.49
CA LEU A 165 -1.05 -1.37 -2.49
C LEU A 165 0.23 -2.02 -2.99
N VAL A 166 0.51 -3.22 -2.52
CA VAL A 166 1.59 -4.05 -3.08
C VAL A 166 0.98 -4.85 -4.23
N HIS A 167 1.49 -4.64 -5.45
CA HIS A 167 1.07 -5.37 -6.64
C HIS A 167 2.31 -6.05 -7.24
N PHE A 168 2.25 -7.38 -7.36
CA PHE A 168 3.25 -8.16 -8.07
C PHE A 168 2.76 -8.44 -9.49
N SER A 169 3.62 -8.22 -10.47
CA SER A 169 3.36 -8.53 -11.88
C SER A 169 4.45 -9.45 -12.42
N ASP A 170 4.11 -10.71 -12.64
CA ASP A 170 5.05 -11.77 -13.02
C ASP A 170 5.39 -11.81 -14.52
N TRP A 171 5.21 -10.70 -15.25
CA TRP A 171 5.61 -10.65 -16.66
C TRP A 171 7.13 -10.90 -16.76
N PRO A 172 7.63 -11.76 -17.68
CA PRO A 172 6.97 -12.40 -18.83
C PRO A 172 6.40 -13.80 -18.55
N LEU A 173 6.54 -14.34 -17.34
CA LEU A 173 5.95 -15.62 -17.00
C LEU A 173 4.41 -15.55 -17.03
N PRO A 174 3.75 -16.68 -17.32
CA PRO A 174 2.32 -16.77 -17.05
C PRO A 174 2.07 -16.55 -15.55
N LYS A 175 0.85 -16.17 -15.21
CA LYS A 175 0.45 -16.00 -13.81
C LYS A 175 0.84 -17.23 -12.97
N PRO A 176 1.31 -17.07 -11.72
CA PRO A 176 1.87 -18.16 -10.91
C PRO A 176 0.96 -19.38 -10.75
N TRP A 177 -0.36 -19.20 -10.83
CA TRP A 177 -1.32 -20.31 -10.75
C TRP A 177 -1.49 -21.10 -12.06
N LYS A 178 -0.88 -20.68 -13.18
CA LYS A 178 -0.88 -21.42 -14.44
C LYS A 178 0.34 -22.34 -14.52
N PRO A 179 0.22 -23.53 -15.14
CA PRO A 179 1.37 -24.38 -15.38
C PRO A 179 2.35 -23.67 -16.34
N ARG A 180 3.64 -23.93 -16.12
CA ARG A 180 4.76 -23.41 -16.93
C ARG A 180 5.54 -24.56 -17.54
N THR A 181 6.15 -24.34 -18.70
CA THR A 181 7.07 -25.30 -19.31
C THR A 181 8.49 -25.12 -18.75
N GLN A 182 9.34 -26.13 -18.98
CA GLN A 182 10.75 -26.06 -18.61
C GLN A 182 11.48 -24.92 -19.36
N GLU A 183 11.21 -24.75 -20.65
CA GLU A 183 11.78 -23.67 -21.47
C GLU A 183 11.42 -22.28 -20.93
N GLN A 184 10.15 -22.09 -20.53
CA GLN A 184 9.71 -20.84 -19.92
C GLN A 184 10.44 -20.59 -18.59
N TRP A 185 10.64 -21.62 -17.79
CA TRP A 185 11.36 -21.52 -16.53
C TRP A 185 12.81 -21.12 -16.74
N GLU A 186 13.53 -21.82 -17.61
CA GLU A 186 14.94 -21.55 -17.90
C GLU A 186 15.15 -20.14 -18.47
N SER A 187 14.20 -19.61 -19.23
CA SER A 187 14.30 -18.27 -19.83
C SER A 187 14.26 -17.09 -18.85
N VAL A 188 13.81 -17.30 -17.61
CA VAL A 188 13.61 -16.22 -16.62
C VAL A 188 14.42 -16.41 -15.35
N ILE A 189 15.12 -17.54 -15.21
CA ILE A 189 16.01 -17.77 -14.08
C ILE A 189 17.13 -16.72 -14.11
N PRO A 190 17.38 -15.99 -13.01
CA PRO A 190 18.51 -15.09 -12.90
C PRO A 190 19.82 -15.83 -13.21
N PRO A 191 20.75 -15.21 -13.98
CA PRO A 191 22.04 -15.83 -14.25
C PRO A 191 22.83 -16.01 -12.95
N CYS A 192 23.62 -17.06 -12.85
CA CYS A 192 24.66 -17.19 -11.84
C CYS A 192 26.04 -17.15 -12.51
N PRO A 193 26.73 -16.00 -12.47
CA PRO A 193 28.07 -15.86 -13.04
C PRO A 193 29.10 -16.80 -12.40
N GLU A 194 30.13 -17.19 -13.14
CA GLU A 194 31.20 -18.03 -12.59
C GLU A 194 32.04 -17.30 -11.54
N ASP A 195 32.17 -15.98 -11.67
CA ASP A 195 32.86 -15.07 -10.77
C ASP A 195 32.00 -14.62 -9.58
N ASP A 196 30.80 -15.17 -9.44
CA ASP A 196 29.96 -14.93 -8.26
C ASP A 196 30.54 -15.64 -7.03
N VAL A 197 30.85 -14.86 -6.00
CA VAL A 197 31.55 -15.32 -4.79
C VAL A 197 30.61 -15.18 -3.61
N GLU A 198 30.50 -16.26 -2.83
CA GLU A 198 29.78 -16.27 -1.57
C GLU A 198 30.41 -15.27 -0.57
N THR A 199 29.56 -14.45 0.04
CA THR A 199 29.91 -13.51 1.10
C THR A 199 29.28 -13.96 2.42
N GLU A 200 29.64 -13.33 3.54
CA GLU A 200 29.04 -13.62 4.86
C GLU A 200 27.51 -13.42 4.86
N ASP A 201 27.04 -12.42 4.11
CA ASP A 201 25.62 -12.03 4.07
C ASP A 201 24.86 -12.63 2.87
N GLU A 202 25.56 -13.17 1.87
CA GLU A 202 24.95 -13.58 0.59
C GLU A 202 25.59 -14.86 0.03
N PRO A 203 24.82 -15.96 -0.13
CA PRO A 203 25.34 -17.18 -0.72
C PRO A 203 25.60 -17.00 -2.22
N ARG A 204 26.45 -17.86 -2.79
CA ARG A 204 26.63 -17.92 -4.24
C ARG A 204 25.29 -18.22 -4.94
N CYS A 205 25.04 -17.53 -6.04
CA CYS A 205 23.81 -17.55 -6.83
C CYS A 205 22.58 -17.10 -6.03
N ALA A 206 22.71 -16.17 -5.07
CA ALA A 206 21.62 -15.76 -4.18
C ALA A 206 20.34 -15.33 -4.90
N ASP A 207 20.46 -14.60 -6.01
CA ASP A 207 19.31 -14.20 -6.84
C ASP A 207 18.57 -15.42 -7.40
N GLN A 208 19.31 -16.37 -7.99
CA GLN A 208 18.75 -17.60 -8.54
C GLN A 208 18.13 -18.48 -7.44
N LEU A 209 18.79 -18.58 -6.28
CA LEU A 209 18.30 -19.30 -5.11
C LEU A 209 16.99 -18.68 -4.60
N SER A 210 16.98 -17.37 -4.39
CA SER A 210 15.83 -16.63 -3.88
C SER A 210 14.64 -16.70 -4.84
N TRP A 211 14.90 -16.53 -6.13
CA TRP A 211 13.88 -16.64 -7.19
C TRP A 211 13.27 -18.05 -7.24
N THR A 212 14.13 -19.07 -7.23
CA THR A 212 13.71 -20.47 -7.29
C THR A 212 12.92 -20.86 -6.05
N SER A 213 13.39 -20.49 -4.86
CA SER A 213 12.71 -20.74 -3.59
C SER A 213 11.34 -20.09 -3.58
N LEU A 214 11.23 -18.81 -3.96
CA LEU A 214 9.95 -18.09 -3.96
C LEU A 214 8.90 -18.77 -4.86
N CYS A 215 9.31 -19.21 -6.04
CA CYS A 215 8.43 -19.91 -6.98
C CYS A 215 8.01 -21.29 -6.44
N GLN A 216 8.94 -22.07 -5.89
CA GLN A 216 8.67 -23.40 -5.35
C GLN A 216 7.81 -23.33 -4.09
N ASP A 217 8.06 -22.36 -3.21
CA ASP A 217 7.25 -22.11 -2.01
C ASP A 217 5.82 -21.77 -2.39
N TYR A 218 5.62 -20.96 -3.43
CA TYR A 218 4.29 -20.67 -3.96
C TYR A 218 3.59 -21.93 -4.48
N ASP A 219 4.27 -22.78 -5.25
CA ASP A 219 3.70 -24.04 -5.77
C ASP A 219 3.31 -24.99 -4.63
N HIS A 220 4.15 -25.07 -3.60
CA HIS A 220 3.88 -25.82 -2.37
C HIS A 220 2.65 -25.27 -1.64
N ASP A 221 2.61 -23.97 -1.36
CA ASP A 221 1.50 -23.32 -0.67
C ASP A 221 0.20 -23.45 -1.47
N LYS A 222 0.25 -23.38 -2.80
CA LYS A 222 -0.91 -23.60 -3.66
C LYS A 222 -1.46 -25.01 -3.50
N ALA A 223 -0.62 -26.04 -3.52
CA ALA A 223 -1.07 -27.41 -3.31
C ALA A 223 -1.67 -27.61 -1.90
N HIS A 224 -1.04 -27.06 -0.87
CA HIS A 224 -1.48 -27.28 0.51
C HIS A 224 -2.68 -26.43 0.94
N VAL A 225 -2.78 -25.18 0.49
CA VAL A 225 -3.84 -24.26 0.87
C VAL A 225 -5.04 -24.40 -0.07
N CYS A 226 -4.80 -24.45 -1.38
CA CYS A 226 -5.88 -24.37 -2.35
C CYS A 226 -6.48 -25.73 -2.68
N ASP A 227 -5.69 -26.80 -2.82
CA ASP A 227 -6.26 -28.14 -3.07
C ASP A 227 -7.02 -28.67 -1.85
N ALA A 228 -6.56 -28.31 -0.64
CA ALA A 228 -7.30 -28.55 0.59
C ALA A 228 -8.65 -27.82 0.66
N LEU A 229 -8.87 -26.82 -0.19
CA LEU A 229 -10.15 -26.13 -0.33
C LEU A 229 -10.93 -26.65 -1.56
N SER A 230 -10.27 -27.32 -2.52
CA SER A 230 -10.86 -27.90 -3.75
C SER A 230 -11.63 -29.20 -3.58
N ALA A 231 -11.27 -29.97 -2.56
CA ALA A 231 -11.94 -31.22 -2.21
C ALA A 231 -13.36 -30.99 -1.68
#